data_AF-A0A2N3ANM7-F1
#
_entry.id   AF-A0A2N3ANM7-F1
#
_cell.length_a   1.000
_cell.length_b   1.000
_cell.length_c   1.000
_cell.angle_alpha   90.00
_cell.angle_beta   90.00
_cell.angle_gamma   90.00
#
_symmetry.space_group_name_H-M   'P 1'
#
loop_
_entity.id
_entity.type
_entity.pdbx_description
1 polymer ?
#
loop_
_entity_poly.entity_id
_entity_poly.type
_entity_poly.pdbx_seq_one_letter_code
_entity_poly.pdbx_strand_id
1 'polypeptide(L)'
;MKKLLLVLMVVAMASFLLVGCLPGTTTPTTPTEPTEPTTPEICPTVAVTSQVAVGGKTYIKGGTQTITVTFAVPTEPVSVYVGGGLKTTTLPGEEVVMYTTDKKVYTGTYKFGTDNKCGEAYIYVETCETCAYCKYPYKVDSLKPADQIDVTAKGCTCVGCNVYFKTHTSTDACAGTTSCCGDACSGVASWSISIYNKSPFDTCCSLECATPIETCSGTACPVDCTTACLTVGTQYYVIISLVDNVGNEQKYYALLKVTSQGEVGKACTIELIPQTTMVSGLTCPAWTDKDTATSIGTCYK
;
A
#
# COMPACT_ATOMS: atom_id res chain seq x y z
N MET A 1 -50.79 -6.73 -17.46
CA MET A 1 -50.13 -5.63 -16.72
C MET A 1 -48.66 -5.52 -17.08
N LYS A 2 -48.34 -5.18 -18.34
CA LYS A 2 -46.94 -5.04 -18.84
C LYS A 2 -46.75 -3.84 -19.77
N LYS A 3 -47.83 -3.13 -20.11
CA LYS A 3 -47.84 -1.95 -20.98
C LYS A 3 -47.93 -0.62 -20.20
N LEU A 4 -48.21 -0.66 -18.89
CA LEU A 4 -48.31 0.53 -18.04
C LEU A 4 -46.96 0.97 -17.45
N LEU A 5 -46.00 0.05 -17.31
CA LEU A 5 -44.70 0.34 -16.66
C LEU A 5 -43.73 1.10 -17.59
N LEU A 6 -43.89 0.93 -18.91
CA LEU A 6 -42.98 1.50 -19.91
C LEU A 6 -43.30 2.97 -20.20
N VAL A 7 -44.55 3.41 -19.96
CA VAL A 7 -44.97 4.81 -20.11
C VAL A 7 -44.52 5.67 -18.93
N LEU A 8 -44.43 5.10 -17.72
CA LEU A 8 -43.97 5.84 -16.53
C LEU A 8 -42.47 6.15 -16.57
N MET A 9 -41.67 5.28 -17.21
CA MET A 9 -40.21 5.42 -17.26
C MET A 9 -39.73 6.45 -18.31
N VAL A 10 -40.52 6.69 -19.37
CA VAL A 10 -40.22 7.71 -20.39
C VAL A 10 -40.57 9.13 -19.92
N VAL A 11 -41.54 9.28 -19.01
CA VAL A 11 -41.93 10.59 -18.46
C VAL A 11 -40.92 11.10 -17.42
N ALA A 12 -40.24 10.21 -16.68
CA ALA A 12 -39.24 10.60 -15.69
C ALA A 12 -37.88 11.03 -16.28
N MET A 13 -37.57 10.62 -17.52
CA MET A 13 -36.28 10.92 -18.17
C MET A 13 -36.30 12.25 -18.98
N ALA A 14 -37.47 12.85 -19.19
CA ALA A 14 -37.61 14.14 -19.89
C ALA A 14 -37.55 15.36 -18.94
N SER A 15 -37.52 15.14 -17.61
CA SER A 15 -37.55 16.22 -16.62
C SER A 15 -36.17 16.83 -16.28
N PHE A 16 -35.09 16.37 -16.90
CA PHE A 16 -33.72 16.83 -16.59
C PHE A 16 -33.00 17.60 -17.72
N LEU A 17 -33.72 18.02 -18.78
CA LEU A 17 -33.08 18.68 -19.94
C LEU A 17 -33.55 20.13 -20.23
N LEU A 18 -34.16 20.82 -19.27
CA LEU A 18 -34.60 22.21 -19.45
C LEU A 18 -34.21 23.11 -18.27
N VAL A 19 -32.91 23.39 -18.13
CA VAL A 19 -32.45 24.61 -17.45
C VAL A 19 -31.39 25.29 -18.32
N GLY A 20 -31.84 25.74 -19.48
CA GLY A 20 -31.12 26.65 -20.37
C GLY A 20 -31.88 27.96 -20.49
N CYS A 21 -31.39 28.97 -19.78
CA CYS A 21 -31.36 30.40 -20.12
C CYS A 21 -32.54 31.01 -20.92
N LEU A 22 -33.30 31.91 -20.31
CA LEU A 22 -33.80 33.17 -20.91
C LEU A 22 -34.27 34.15 -19.80
N PRO A 23 -34.33 35.47 -20.09
CA PRO A 23 -34.02 36.55 -19.14
C PRO A 23 -35.26 37.22 -18.53
N GLY A 24 -35.01 37.92 -17.41
CA GLY A 24 -35.76 39.13 -17.06
C GLY A 24 -37.01 38.94 -16.21
N THR A 25 -36.83 38.75 -14.91
CA THR A 25 -37.79 39.22 -13.89
C THR A 25 -37.00 39.73 -12.69
N THR A 26 -37.02 41.04 -12.49
CA THR A 26 -36.47 41.73 -11.32
C THR A 26 -37.32 41.44 -10.09
N THR A 27 -36.86 40.51 -9.27
CA THR A 27 -37.36 40.30 -7.90
C THR A 27 -36.74 41.36 -6.99
N PRO A 28 -37.46 41.93 -6.00
CA PRO A 28 -36.91 42.96 -5.13
C PRO A 28 -35.73 42.39 -4.34
N THR A 29 -34.63 43.12 -4.34
CA THR A 29 -33.43 42.85 -3.54
C THR A 29 -33.78 42.93 -2.06
N THR A 30 -34.07 41.78 -1.46
CA THR A 30 -33.83 41.58 -0.03
C THR A 30 -32.32 41.74 0.17
N PRO A 31 -31.84 42.59 1.09
CA PRO A 31 -30.43 42.70 1.35
C PRO A 31 -29.92 41.33 1.81
N THR A 32 -28.99 40.76 1.03
CA THR A 32 -28.23 39.58 1.41
C THR A 32 -27.57 39.91 2.74
N GLU A 33 -28.04 39.26 3.80
CA GLU A 33 -27.37 39.22 5.09
C GLU A 33 -25.91 38.85 4.84
N PRO A 34 -24.93 39.59 5.37
CA PRO A 34 -23.53 39.24 5.18
C PRO A 34 -23.35 37.82 5.68
N THR A 35 -22.87 36.92 4.81
CA THR A 35 -22.47 35.57 5.18
C THR A 35 -21.66 35.67 6.45
N GLU A 36 -22.21 35.14 7.54
CA GLU A 36 -21.57 35.13 8.84
C GLU A 36 -20.14 34.62 8.64
N PRO A 37 -19.09 35.30 9.14
CA PRO A 37 -17.73 34.82 9.00
C PRO A 37 -17.69 33.43 9.62
N THR A 38 -17.54 32.39 8.79
CA THR A 38 -17.35 31.02 9.25
C THR A 38 -16.27 31.07 10.30
N THR A 39 -16.62 30.73 11.53
CA THR A 39 -15.68 30.71 12.66
C THR A 39 -14.43 29.97 12.19
N PRO A 40 -13.24 30.58 12.25
CA PRO A 40 -12.04 29.96 11.72
C PRO A 40 -11.91 28.57 12.33
N GLU A 41 -11.61 27.59 11.49
CA GLU A 41 -11.34 26.22 11.92
C GLU A 41 -10.27 26.29 13.02
N ILE A 42 -10.68 25.98 14.24
CA ILE A 42 -9.88 26.19 15.45
C ILE A 42 -8.63 25.30 15.42
N CYS A 43 -8.71 24.18 14.70
CA CYS A 43 -7.64 23.21 14.59
C CYS A 43 -6.86 23.37 13.28
N PRO A 44 -5.51 23.33 13.34
CA PRO A 44 -4.70 23.40 12.12
C PRO A 44 -4.85 22.13 11.27
N THR A 45 -4.34 22.18 10.04
CA THR A 45 -4.14 20.95 9.26
C THR A 45 -2.83 20.29 9.67
N VAL A 46 -2.85 18.98 9.88
CA VAL A 46 -1.64 18.18 10.16
C VAL A 46 -1.40 17.19 9.02
N ALA A 47 -0.18 17.18 8.51
CA ALA A 47 0.27 16.24 7.49
C ALA A 47 1.56 15.54 7.94
N VAL A 48 1.67 14.24 7.64
CA VAL A 48 2.87 13.43 7.87
C VAL A 48 3.34 12.87 6.52
N THR A 49 4.66 12.86 6.27
CA THR A 49 5.25 12.56 4.94
C THR A 49 4.69 11.30 4.26
N SER A 50 4.50 10.21 5.00
CA SER A 50 4.04 8.91 4.47
C SER A 50 2.54 8.67 4.65
N GLN A 51 1.75 9.69 4.97
CA GLN A 51 0.35 9.47 5.33
C GLN A 51 -0.50 9.00 4.16
N VAL A 52 -1.34 7.99 4.39
CA VAL A 52 -2.27 7.43 3.40
C VAL A 52 -3.61 7.12 4.07
N ALA A 53 -4.71 7.40 3.36
CA ALA A 53 -6.06 7.09 3.84
C ALA A 53 -6.49 5.70 3.32
N VAL A 54 -6.75 4.76 4.23
CA VAL A 54 -7.22 3.40 3.90
C VAL A 54 -8.37 3.03 4.84
N GLY A 55 -9.54 2.67 4.28
CA GLY A 55 -10.69 2.22 5.07
C GLY A 55 -11.17 3.22 6.13
N GLY A 56 -11.08 4.52 5.86
CA GLY A 56 -11.49 5.58 6.80
C GLY A 56 -10.50 5.86 7.94
N LYS A 57 -9.29 5.29 7.88
CA LYS A 57 -8.19 5.56 8.81
C LYS A 57 -7.01 6.15 8.07
N THR A 58 -6.20 6.94 8.78
CA THR A 58 -4.93 7.46 8.26
C THR A 58 -3.78 6.60 8.78
N TYR A 59 -3.01 6.00 7.87
CA TYR A 59 -1.82 5.22 8.17
C TYR A 59 -0.58 6.07 7.89
N ILE A 60 0.49 5.84 8.65
CA ILE A 60 1.83 6.41 8.42
C ILE A 60 2.87 5.30 8.56
N LYS A 61 3.97 5.42 7.81
CA LYS A 61 5.10 4.50 7.91
C LYS A 61 5.84 4.70 9.23
N GLY A 62 6.23 3.62 9.87
CA GLY A 62 7.12 3.64 11.04
C GLY A 62 8.49 4.26 10.72
N GLY A 63 9.24 4.63 11.76
CA GLY A 63 10.53 5.32 11.63
C GLY A 63 10.40 6.84 11.59
N THR A 64 11.44 7.51 11.08
CA THR A 64 11.50 8.99 11.08
C THR A 64 10.58 9.56 10.00
N GLN A 65 9.65 10.41 10.43
CA GLN A 65 8.70 11.12 9.57
C GLN A 65 8.77 12.62 9.82
N THR A 66 8.45 13.41 8.80
CA THR A 66 8.23 14.85 8.95
C THR A 66 6.77 15.09 9.27
N ILE A 67 6.52 15.91 10.30
CA ILE A 67 5.21 16.42 10.68
C ILE A 67 5.14 17.87 10.25
N THR A 68 4.10 18.22 9.49
CA THR A 68 3.79 19.57 9.03
C THR A 68 2.47 20.01 9.63
N VAL A 69 2.49 21.11 10.38
CA VAL A 69 1.29 21.74 10.96
C VAL A 69 1.05 23.07 10.27
N THR A 70 -0.14 23.28 9.72
CA THR A 70 -0.50 24.47 8.94
C THR A 70 -1.70 25.19 9.55
N PHE A 71 -1.49 26.45 9.94
CA PHE A 71 -2.52 27.37 10.44
C PHE A 71 -2.97 28.33 9.34
N ALA A 72 -4.25 28.71 9.35
CA ALA A 72 -4.80 29.69 8.40
C ALA A 72 -4.21 31.11 8.61
N VAL A 73 -3.91 31.45 9.87
CA VAL A 73 -3.34 32.73 10.30
C VAL A 73 -2.05 32.50 11.10
N PRO A 74 -1.14 33.48 11.16
CA PRO A 74 0.07 33.37 11.99
C PRO A 74 -0.32 33.09 13.45
N THR A 75 0.19 32.03 14.06
CA THR A 75 -0.24 31.52 15.37
C THR A 75 0.96 31.22 16.26
N GLU A 76 1.02 31.78 17.46
CA GLU A 76 2.07 31.51 18.47
C GLU A 76 1.48 31.68 19.89
N PRO A 77 1.91 30.90 20.90
CA PRO A 77 2.83 29.78 20.80
C PRO A 77 2.17 28.51 20.24
N VAL A 78 2.98 27.63 19.63
CA VAL A 78 2.56 26.32 19.12
C VAL A 78 3.43 25.24 19.74
N SER A 79 2.80 24.29 20.43
CA SER A 79 3.46 23.08 20.92
C SER A 79 2.85 21.85 20.27
N VAL A 80 3.70 20.93 19.81
CA VAL A 80 3.29 19.70 19.14
C VAL A 80 3.83 18.51 19.90
N TYR A 81 2.97 17.53 20.16
CA TYR A 81 3.34 16.34 20.90
C TYR A 81 2.89 15.08 20.18
N VAL A 82 3.66 14.00 20.32
CA VAL A 82 3.26 12.66 19.87
C VAL A 82 3.04 11.77 21.07
N GLY A 83 1.82 11.23 21.18
CA GLY A 83 1.45 10.28 22.23
C GLY A 83 1.11 8.90 21.68
N GLY A 84 1.29 7.88 22.51
CA GLY A 84 0.85 6.52 22.20
C GLY A 84 -0.68 6.37 22.17
N GLY A 85 -1.15 5.21 21.68
CA GLY A 85 -2.57 4.90 21.53
C GLY A 85 -3.37 4.85 22.83
N LEU A 86 -2.72 4.60 23.97
CA LEU A 86 -3.38 4.46 25.27
C LEU A 86 -3.71 5.82 25.88
N LYS A 87 -4.96 5.97 26.30
CA LYS A 87 -5.54 7.11 27.03
C LYS A 87 -4.97 7.20 28.47
N THR A 88 -3.66 7.23 28.65
CA THR A 88 -3.11 7.53 29.98
C THR A 88 -3.33 9.01 30.27
N THR A 89 -3.87 9.30 31.45
CA THR A 89 -4.41 10.59 31.90
C THR A 89 -3.38 11.71 32.06
N THR A 90 -2.11 11.46 31.72
CA THR A 90 -1.02 12.43 31.69
C THR A 90 -0.58 12.63 30.24
N LEU A 91 -1.32 13.51 29.56
CA LEU A 91 -0.86 14.20 28.36
C LEU A 91 0.34 15.12 28.67
N PRO A 92 1.15 15.49 27.65
CA PRO A 92 0.99 15.16 26.25
C PRO A 92 2.25 14.47 25.71
N GLY A 93 2.43 13.16 25.92
CA GLY A 93 3.43 12.36 25.19
C GLY A 93 4.86 12.96 25.13
N GLU A 94 5.53 12.78 23.99
CA GLU A 94 6.84 13.36 23.69
C GLU A 94 6.69 14.63 22.86
N GLU A 95 7.35 15.72 23.27
CA GLU A 95 7.35 16.98 22.53
C GLU A 95 8.17 16.86 21.24
N VAL A 96 7.61 17.37 20.15
CA VAL A 96 8.27 17.49 18.85
C VAL A 96 8.80 18.91 18.72
N VAL A 97 10.10 19.04 18.49
CA VAL A 97 10.69 20.35 18.19
C VAL A 97 10.22 20.80 16.80
N MET A 98 9.49 21.91 16.78
CA MET A 98 8.91 22.49 15.56
C MET A 98 9.69 23.74 15.13
N TYR A 99 9.88 23.89 13.83
CA TYR A 99 10.53 25.06 13.22
C TYR A 99 9.54 25.77 12.28
N THR A 100 9.56 27.10 12.28
CA THR A 100 8.76 27.94 11.38
C THR A 100 9.56 29.17 10.94
N THR A 101 9.19 29.76 9.80
CA THR A 101 9.72 31.05 9.32
C THR A 101 8.63 32.12 9.20
N ASP A 102 7.36 31.72 9.16
CA ASP A 102 6.21 32.58 8.87
C ASP A 102 5.10 32.51 9.93
N LYS A 103 5.27 31.65 10.95
CA LYS A 103 4.31 31.35 12.02
C LYS A 103 2.98 30.76 11.51
N LYS A 104 2.93 30.30 10.26
CA LYS A 104 1.78 29.62 9.67
C LYS A 104 2.08 28.15 9.44
N VAL A 105 3.28 27.85 8.95
CA VAL A 105 3.72 26.49 8.67
C VAL A 105 4.83 26.11 9.63
N TYR A 106 4.58 25.05 10.40
CA TYR A 106 5.53 24.47 11.34
C TYR A 106 5.94 23.10 10.82
N THR A 107 7.24 22.82 10.86
CA THR A 107 7.79 21.51 10.47
C THR A 107 8.67 20.96 11.58
N GLY A 108 8.50 19.68 11.88
CA GLY A 108 9.32 18.95 12.84
C GLY A 108 9.50 17.52 12.39
N THR A 109 10.45 16.81 12.99
CA THR A 109 10.69 15.38 12.69
C THR A 109 10.47 14.56 13.94
N TYR A 110 9.75 13.45 13.81
CA TYR A 110 9.52 12.50 14.89
C TYR A 110 9.76 11.07 14.42
N LYS A 111 10.32 10.23 15.29
CA LYS A 111 10.54 8.81 15.00
C LYS A 111 9.40 7.98 15.59
N PHE A 112 8.44 7.60 14.75
CA PHE A 112 7.37 6.70 15.16
C PHE A 112 7.95 5.30 15.43
N GLY A 113 7.67 4.78 16.62
CA GLY A 113 8.26 3.53 17.12
C GLY A 113 8.09 2.34 16.18
N THR A 114 9.11 1.48 16.11
CA THR A 114 9.09 0.24 15.33
C THR A 114 8.37 -0.90 16.04
N ASP A 115 8.30 -0.84 17.36
CA ASP A 115 7.85 -1.94 18.22
C ASP A 115 6.31 -1.97 18.35
N ASN A 116 5.66 -0.85 18.05
CA ASN A 116 4.20 -0.73 18.03
C ASN A 116 3.66 -1.07 16.63
N LYS A 117 3.88 -2.31 16.21
CA LYS A 117 3.44 -2.85 14.93
C LYS A 117 1.92 -2.65 14.78
N CYS A 118 1.50 -1.76 13.88
CA CYS A 118 0.07 -1.41 13.67
C CYS A 118 -0.61 -0.70 14.83
N GLY A 119 0.20 -0.08 15.68
CA GLY A 119 -0.25 0.70 16.80
C GLY A 119 -0.95 1.99 16.42
N GLU A 120 -1.68 2.54 17.39
CA GLU A 120 -2.20 3.90 17.29
C GLU A 120 -1.19 4.87 17.85
N ALA A 121 -1.06 6.01 17.16
CA ALA A 121 -0.37 7.19 17.64
C ALA A 121 -1.30 8.40 17.45
N TYR A 122 -1.11 9.40 18.29
CA TYR A 122 -1.83 10.65 18.18
C TYR A 122 -0.85 11.81 18.13
N ILE A 123 -1.06 12.71 17.18
CA ILE A 123 -0.41 14.01 17.19
C ILE A 123 -1.35 14.98 17.91
N TYR A 124 -0.83 15.69 18.91
CA TYR A 124 -1.52 16.74 19.63
C TYR A 124 -0.92 18.07 19.25
N VAL A 125 -1.77 19.04 18.92
CA VAL A 125 -1.35 20.42 18.71
C VAL A 125 -2.01 21.29 19.77
N GLU A 126 -1.20 21.99 20.54
CA GLU A 126 -1.58 22.94 21.59
C GLU A 126 -1.27 24.36 21.13
N THR A 127 -2.24 25.25 21.31
CA THR A 127 -2.06 26.69 21.18
C THR A 127 -2.61 27.37 22.43
N CYS A 128 -2.14 28.58 22.76
CA CYS A 128 -2.67 29.30 23.94
C CYS A 128 -4.13 29.73 23.80
N GLU A 129 -4.72 29.63 22.62
CA GLU A 129 -6.09 30.08 22.35
C GLU A 129 -7.14 28.99 22.63
N THR A 130 -6.75 27.71 22.70
CA THR A 130 -7.69 26.60 22.85
C THR A 130 -7.61 25.99 24.24
N CYS A 131 -8.76 25.81 24.90
CA CYS A 131 -8.84 25.06 26.16
C CYS A 131 -8.66 23.54 25.97
N ALA A 132 -8.48 23.06 24.73
CA ALA A 132 -8.31 21.67 24.38
C ALA A 132 -7.35 21.49 23.21
N TYR A 133 -6.57 20.41 23.26
CA TYR A 133 -5.67 20.00 22.18
C TYR A 133 -6.44 19.62 20.92
N CYS A 134 -5.94 20.03 19.77
CA CYS A 134 -6.32 19.42 18.50
C CYS A 134 -5.63 18.06 18.38
N LYS A 135 -6.42 17.01 18.16
CA LYS A 135 -5.96 15.61 18.24
C LYS A 135 -6.14 14.90 16.91
N TYR A 136 -5.06 14.35 16.37
CA TYR A 136 -5.04 13.70 15.05
C TYR A 136 -4.64 12.23 15.19
N PRO A 137 -5.55 11.27 14.93
CA PRO A 137 -5.25 9.84 15.02
C PRO A 137 -4.49 9.32 13.80
N TYR A 138 -3.49 8.48 14.05
CA TYR A 138 -2.76 7.75 13.03
C TYR A 138 -2.57 6.28 13.42
N LYS A 139 -2.56 5.39 12.43
CA LYS A 139 -2.06 4.01 12.55
C LYS A 139 -0.62 3.95 12.06
N VAL A 140 0.29 3.50 12.91
CA VAL A 140 1.72 3.40 12.58
C VAL A 140 2.00 2.01 12.01
N ASP A 141 2.36 1.97 10.74
CA ASP A 141 2.71 0.75 10.03
C ASP A 141 4.23 0.61 9.87
N SER A 142 4.79 -0.21 10.74
CA SER A 142 6.20 -0.61 10.72
C SER A 142 6.42 -2.00 10.12
N LEU A 143 5.36 -2.65 9.63
CA LEU A 143 5.42 -3.99 9.08
C LEU A 143 5.63 -3.97 7.57
N LYS A 144 6.26 -5.01 7.05
CA LYS A 144 6.41 -5.16 5.60
C LYS A 144 5.34 -6.13 5.11
N PRO A 145 4.72 -5.92 3.94
CA PRO A 145 3.74 -6.87 3.42
C PRO A 145 4.35 -8.27 3.29
N ALA A 146 3.55 -9.32 3.48
CA ALA A 146 4.00 -10.70 3.36
C ALA A 146 3.04 -11.51 2.49
N ASP A 147 3.60 -12.46 1.75
CA ASP A 147 2.82 -13.44 1.00
C ASP A 147 3.66 -14.71 0.88
N GLN A 148 2.98 -15.85 0.82
CA GLN A 148 3.55 -17.10 0.35
C GLN A 148 2.97 -17.34 -1.04
N ILE A 149 3.83 -17.52 -2.03
CA ILE A 149 3.43 -17.62 -3.44
C ILE A 149 3.74 -19.03 -3.92
N ASP A 150 2.70 -19.78 -4.24
CA ASP A 150 2.79 -21.10 -4.84
C ASP A 150 3.26 -20.98 -6.29
N VAL A 151 4.23 -21.82 -6.66
CA VAL A 151 4.79 -21.87 -8.00
C VAL A 151 4.47 -23.23 -8.62
N THR A 152 3.74 -23.21 -9.73
CA THR A 152 3.42 -24.41 -10.49
C THR A 152 3.76 -24.22 -11.96
N ALA A 153 3.82 -25.30 -12.74
CA ALA A 153 4.11 -25.19 -14.17
C ALA A 153 3.28 -26.17 -15.01
N LYS A 154 2.88 -25.75 -16.21
CA LYS A 154 2.17 -26.58 -17.18
C LYS A 154 2.80 -26.48 -18.57
N GLY A 155 2.73 -27.57 -19.32
CA GLY A 155 3.26 -27.66 -20.67
C GLY A 155 2.58 -26.66 -21.60
N CYS A 156 3.38 -25.94 -22.37
CA CYS A 156 2.91 -25.05 -23.40
C CYS A 156 2.39 -25.82 -24.63
N THR A 157 1.61 -25.14 -25.47
CA THR A 157 1.26 -25.65 -26.82
C THR A 157 2.51 -25.91 -27.67
N CYS A 158 3.55 -25.09 -27.47
CA CYS A 158 4.87 -25.23 -28.10
C CYS A 158 5.87 -25.86 -27.12
N VAL A 159 7.17 -25.61 -27.33
CA VAL A 159 8.24 -26.05 -26.42
C VAL A 159 8.27 -25.17 -25.18
N GLY A 160 8.47 -25.80 -24.02
CA GLY A 160 8.59 -25.11 -22.73
C GLY A 160 7.34 -25.24 -21.85
N CYS A 161 7.32 -24.45 -20.79
CA CYS A 161 6.26 -24.49 -19.78
C CYS A 161 5.84 -23.08 -19.34
N ASN A 162 4.52 -22.86 -19.22
CA ASN A 162 4.00 -21.72 -18.50
C ASN A 162 4.21 -21.98 -17.00
N VAL A 163 4.78 -21.02 -16.30
CA VAL A 163 4.90 -21.03 -14.85
C VAL A 163 3.84 -20.11 -14.28
N TYR A 164 3.19 -20.56 -13.21
CA TYR A 164 2.12 -19.84 -12.53
C TYR A 164 2.61 -19.48 -11.15
N PHE A 165 2.49 -18.20 -10.81
CA PHE A 165 2.72 -17.67 -9.48
C PHE A 165 1.37 -17.26 -8.92
N LYS A 166 0.94 -17.92 -7.86
CA LYS A 166 -0.35 -17.64 -7.22
C LYS A 166 -0.16 -17.48 -5.72
N THR A 167 -0.88 -16.53 -5.14
CA THR A 167 -0.98 -16.45 -3.67
C THR A 167 -1.41 -17.79 -3.10
N HIS A 168 -0.69 -18.23 -2.07
CA HIS A 168 -0.99 -19.45 -1.35
C HIS A 168 -2.34 -19.32 -0.64
N THR A 169 -3.14 -20.38 -0.74
CA THR A 169 -4.40 -20.49 -0.02
C THR A 169 -4.35 -21.74 0.84
N SER A 170 -4.44 -21.55 2.15
CA SER A 170 -4.60 -22.65 3.07
C SER A 170 -6.09 -22.89 3.29
N THR A 171 -6.54 -24.13 3.15
CA THR A 171 -7.93 -24.50 3.46
C THR A 171 -7.93 -25.37 4.70
N ASP A 172 -8.52 -24.84 5.76
CA ASP A 172 -8.80 -25.58 6.98
C ASP A 172 -10.29 -25.98 6.99
N ALA A 173 -10.58 -27.23 7.34
CA ALA A 173 -11.95 -27.76 7.32
C ALA A 173 -12.89 -27.04 8.33
N CYS A 174 -12.32 -26.43 9.38
CA CYS A 174 -13.05 -25.75 10.43
C CYS A 174 -12.97 -24.22 10.32
N ALA A 175 -11.84 -23.66 9.85
CA ALA A 175 -11.62 -22.22 9.74
C ALA A 175 -11.87 -21.64 8.32
N GLY A 176 -12.11 -22.50 7.32
CA GLY A 176 -12.31 -22.09 5.94
C GLY A 176 -11.00 -21.82 5.20
N THR A 177 -11.10 -21.16 4.04
CA THR A 177 -9.94 -20.83 3.21
C THR A 177 -9.37 -19.46 3.59
N THR A 178 -8.09 -19.43 3.95
CA THR A 178 -7.35 -18.20 4.25
C THR A 178 -6.28 -17.95 3.19
N SER A 179 -6.26 -16.74 2.63
CA SER A 179 -5.25 -16.28 1.68
C SER A 179 -4.04 -15.72 2.43
N CYS A 180 -2.83 -16.11 2.02
CA CYS A 180 -1.59 -15.62 2.62
C CYS A 180 -1.18 -14.22 2.20
N CYS A 181 -1.75 -13.71 1.11
CA CYS A 181 -1.42 -12.39 0.62
C CYS A 181 -2.14 -11.35 1.45
N GLY A 182 -1.34 -10.60 2.21
CA GLY A 182 -1.85 -9.55 3.06
C GLY A 182 -0.74 -8.69 3.62
N ASP A 183 -1.18 -7.60 4.19
CA ASP A 183 -0.38 -6.84 5.11
C ASP A 183 -1.15 -6.78 6.42
N ALA A 184 -0.45 -6.97 7.53
CA ALA A 184 -1.07 -7.05 8.85
C ALA A 184 -1.59 -5.67 9.34
N CYS A 185 -1.46 -4.63 8.51
CA CYS A 185 -1.53 -3.24 8.92
C CYS A 185 -2.32 -2.34 7.97
N SER A 186 -1.65 -1.74 6.97
CA SER A 186 -2.21 -0.81 6.01
C SER A 186 -2.73 -1.51 4.74
N GLY A 187 -2.45 -2.81 4.56
CA GLY A 187 -2.86 -3.57 3.37
C GLY A 187 -1.83 -3.50 2.24
N VAL A 188 -1.86 -4.48 1.33
CA VAL A 188 -0.98 -4.49 0.14
C VAL A 188 -1.47 -3.48 -0.88
N ALA A 189 -0.59 -2.60 -1.35
CA ALA A 189 -0.86 -1.60 -2.37
C ALA A 189 -0.41 -2.02 -3.77
N SER A 190 0.67 -2.81 -3.87
CA SER A 190 1.11 -3.34 -5.14
C SER A 190 2.01 -4.56 -4.98
N TRP A 191 2.10 -5.34 -6.06
CA TRP A 191 3.07 -6.41 -6.20
C TRP A 191 3.64 -6.46 -7.62
N SER A 192 4.84 -7.00 -7.77
CA SER A 192 5.46 -7.29 -9.06
C SER A 192 6.27 -8.57 -9.01
N ILE A 193 6.36 -9.24 -10.16
CA ILE A 193 7.21 -10.41 -10.39
C ILE A 193 8.04 -10.12 -11.63
N SER A 194 9.36 -10.14 -11.50
CA SER A 194 10.29 -9.97 -12.61
C SER A 194 11.13 -11.24 -12.77
N ILE A 195 11.23 -11.73 -14.00
CA ILE A 195 11.97 -12.95 -14.34
C ILE A 195 13.13 -12.59 -15.26
N TYR A 196 14.31 -13.13 -14.98
CA TYR A 196 15.54 -12.86 -15.72
C TYR A 196 16.18 -14.17 -16.18
N ASN A 197 16.73 -14.18 -17.39
CA ASN A 197 17.51 -15.30 -17.94
C ASN A 197 19.03 -15.17 -17.71
N LYS A 198 19.44 -14.14 -16.96
CA LYS A 198 20.82 -13.85 -16.54
C LYS A 198 20.77 -13.31 -15.12
N SER A 199 21.88 -13.44 -14.38
CA SER A 199 21.96 -12.92 -13.01
C SER A 199 21.70 -11.41 -13.01
N PRO A 200 20.64 -10.91 -12.36
CA PRO A 200 20.41 -9.47 -12.24
C PRO A 200 21.34 -8.82 -11.20
N PHE A 201 22.22 -9.60 -10.57
CA PHE A 201 23.10 -9.17 -9.48
C PHE A 201 24.57 -9.02 -9.90
N ASP A 202 24.94 -9.21 -11.17
CA ASP A 202 26.33 -9.50 -11.55
C ASP A 202 27.33 -8.32 -11.45
N THR A 203 26.91 -7.06 -11.67
CA THR A 203 27.88 -5.94 -11.84
C THR A 203 27.72 -4.77 -10.86
N CYS A 204 26.51 -4.50 -10.35
CA CYS A 204 26.30 -3.34 -9.46
C CYS A 204 25.53 -3.68 -8.17
N CYS A 205 25.19 -4.96 -7.93
CA CYS A 205 24.18 -5.38 -6.94
C CYS A 205 22.87 -4.53 -6.99
N SER A 206 22.61 -3.83 -8.11
CA SER A 206 21.41 -3.06 -8.37
C SER A 206 20.55 -3.80 -9.41
N LEU A 207 19.24 -3.82 -9.17
CA LEU A 207 18.26 -4.56 -9.97
C LEU A 207 18.15 -4.09 -11.44
N GLU A 208 18.81 -2.98 -11.78
CA GLU A 208 18.77 -2.35 -13.11
C GLU A 208 19.81 -2.93 -14.07
N CYS A 209 20.70 -3.82 -13.63
CA CYS A 209 21.77 -4.37 -14.47
C CYS A 209 21.31 -5.36 -15.53
N ALA A 210 20.12 -5.92 -15.40
CA ALA A 210 19.53 -6.83 -16.38
C ALA A 210 18.09 -6.41 -16.66
N THR A 211 17.66 -6.52 -17.92
CA THR A 211 16.25 -6.35 -18.28
C THR A 211 15.51 -7.67 -18.01
N PRO A 212 14.36 -7.64 -17.32
CA PRO A 212 13.53 -8.83 -17.19
C PRO A 212 13.13 -9.35 -18.57
N ILE A 213 13.15 -10.67 -18.75
CA ILE A 213 12.53 -11.30 -19.92
C ILE A 213 11.01 -11.28 -19.83
N GLU A 214 10.49 -11.14 -18.61
CA GLU A 214 9.08 -11.11 -18.31
C GLU A 214 8.81 -10.34 -17.02
N THR A 215 7.65 -9.67 -16.95
CA THR A 215 7.19 -8.99 -15.75
C THR A 215 5.67 -9.06 -15.63
N CYS A 216 5.21 -9.38 -14.43
CA CYS A 216 3.81 -9.26 -14.02
C CYS A 216 3.71 -8.24 -12.89
N SER A 217 2.58 -7.56 -12.77
CA SER A 217 2.29 -6.71 -11.61
C SER A 217 0.80 -6.61 -11.35
N GLY A 218 0.47 -6.21 -10.13
CA GLY A 218 -0.90 -5.94 -9.69
C GLY A 218 -0.95 -4.91 -8.58
N THR A 219 -2.14 -4.37 -8.33
CA THR A 219 -2.39 -3.28 -7.35
C THR A 219 -3.02 -3.77 -6.04
N ALA A 220 -3.21 -5.09 -5.90
CA ALA A 220 -3.79 -5.71 -4.72
C ALA A 220 -3.57 -7.22 -4.76
N CYS A 221 -3.80 -7.88 -3.63
CA CYS A 221 -3.94 -9.33 -3.54
C CYS A 221 -5.24 -9.82 -4.21
N PRO A 222 -5.30 -11.08 -4.69
CA PRO A 222 -4.21 -12.06 -4.70
C PRO A 222 -3.20 -11.79 -5.82
N VAL A 223 -1.98 -12.30 -5.63
CA VAL A 223 -1.01 -12.47 -6.71
C VAL A 223 -1.53 -13.56 -7.66
N ASP A 224 -1.65 -13.22 -8.94
CA ASP A 224 -1.93 -14.18 -10.01
C ASP A 224 -1.15 -13.75 -11.26
N CYS A 225 -0.08 -14.48 -11.55
CA CYS A 225 0.76 -14.22 -12.70
C CYS A 225 1.00 -15.54 -13.43
N THR A 226 0.89 -15.49 -14.75
CA THR A 226 1.24 -16.60 -15.64
C THR A 226 2.31 -16.12 -16.58
N THR A 227 3.42 -16.85 -16.64
CA THR A 227 4.54 -16.53 -17.53
C THR A 227 4.23 -16.93 -18.97
N ALA A 228 5.00 -16.40 -19.91
CA ALA A 228 5.25 -17.01 -21.19
C ALA A 228 5.96 -18.37 -21.02
N CYS A 229 6.11 -19.10 -22.12
CA CYS A 229 6.75 -20.42 -22.11
C CYS A 229 8.23 -20.30 -21.77
N LEU A 230 8.61 -20.77 -20.59
CA LEU A 230 10.00 -20.85 -20.17
C LEU A 230 10.66 -22.10 -20.77
N THR A 231 11.90 -21.95 -21.19
CA THR A 231 12.70 -22.99 -21.86
C THR A 231 13.18 -24.02 -20.86
N VAL A 232 12.98 -25.31 -21.18
CA VAL A 232 13.47 -26.42 -20.37
C VAL A 232 14.99 -26.39 -20.28
N GLY A 233 15.52 -26.66 -19.09
CA GLY A 233 16.96 -26.68 -18.81
C GLY A 233 17.58 -25.31 -18.58
N THR A 234 16.86 -24.20 -18.85
CA THR A 234 17.34 -22.84 -18.59
C THR A 234 17.07 -22.46 -17.14
N GLN A 235 18.08 -21.88 -16.47
CA GLN A 235 17.94 -21.32 -15.13
C GLN A 235 17.51 -19.85 -15.23
N TYR A 236 16.51 -19.49 -14.45
CA TYR A 236 15.94 -18.16 -14.34
C TYR A 236 16.09 -17.62 -12.93
N TYR A 237 16.17 -16.30 -12.82
CA TYR A 237 16.15 -15.57 -11.55
C TYR A 237 14.79 -14.91 -11.43
N VAL A 238 14.10 -15.14 -10.31
CA VAL A 238 12.79 -14.57 -10.03
C VAL A 238 12.91 -13.59 -8.88
N ILE A 239 12.37 -12.39 -9.06
CA ILE A 239 12.29 -11.36 -8.04
C ILE A 239 10.84 -10.97 -7.87
N ILE A 240 10.34 -11.13 -6.65
CA ILE A 240 8.99 -10.74 -6.27
C ILE A 240 9.10 -9.53 -5.35
N SER A 241 8.38 -8.45 -5.63
CA SER A 241 8.24 -7.32 -4.72
C SER A 241 6.78 -7.18 -4.27
N LEU A 242 6.60 -6.92 -2.98
CA LEU A 242 5.33 -6.54 -2.37
C LEU A 242 5.52 -5.17 -1.70
N VAL A 243 4.58 -4.26 -1.92
CA VAL A 243 4.58 -2.92 -1.31
C VAL A 243 3.22 -2.69 -0.64
N ASP A 244 3.23 -2.23 0.61
CA ASP A 244 2.01 -1.84 1.33
C ASP A 244 1.56 -0.40 1.01
N ASN A 245 0.48 0.05 1.62
CA ASN A 245 -0.08 1.39 1.35
C ASN A 245 0.79 2.54 1.89
N VAL A 246 1.67 2.30 2.87
CA VAL A 246 2.59 3.32 3.41
C VAL A 246 4.00 3.24 2.78
N GLY A 247 4.21 2.31 1.85
CA GLY A 247 5.47 2.12 1.13
C GLY A 247 6.52 1.31 1.87
N ASN A 248 6.16 0.41 2.80
CA ASN A 248 7.07 -0.65 3.22
C ASN A 248 7.15 -1.70 2.11
N GLU A 249 8.38 -2.11 1.80
CA GLU A 249 8.65 -3.07 0.73
C GLU A 249 9.24 -4.37 1.27
N GLN A 250 8.71 -5.50 0.80
CA GLN A 250 9.27 -6.82 0.97
C GLN A 250 9.64 -7.40 -0.40
N LYS A 251 10.85 -7.95 -0.50
CA LYS A 251 11.32 -8.64 -1.70
C LYS A 251 11.60 -10.11 -1.41
N TYR A 252 11.24 -10.97 -2.34
CA TYR A 252 11.61 -12.38 -2.34
C TYR A 252 12.38 -12.72 -3.61
N TYR A 253 13.29 -13.68 -3.50
CA TYR A 253 14.19 -14.08 -4.57
C TYR A 253 14.16 -15.60 -4.70
N ALA A 254 14.20 -16.10 -5.93
CA ALA A 254 14.32 -17.52 -6.18
C ALA A 254 15.09 -17.82 -7.48
N LEU A 255 15.76 -18.97 -7.51
CA LEU A 255 16.15 -19.60 -8.77
C LEU A 255 15.02 -20.51 -9.22
N LEU A 256 14.72 -20.46 -10.51
CA LEU A 256 13.69 -21.27 -11.13
C LEU A 256 14.28 -21.96 -12.36
N LYS A 257 14.09 -23.27 -12.47
CA LYS A 257 14.48 -24.05 -13.64
C LYS A 257 13.39 -25.04 -13.99
N VAL A 258 12.92 -25.02 -15.23
CA VAL A 258 12.04 -26.07 -15.74
C VAL A 258 12.92 -27.29 -16.06
N THR A 259 12.73 -28.40 -15.36
CA THR A 259 13.58 -29.59 -15.49
C THR A 259 13.02 -30.62 -16.46
N SER A 260 11.70 -30.65 -16.67
CA SER A 260 11.07 -31.48 -17.69
C SER A 260 9.83 -30.82 -18.32
N GLN A 261 9.67 -30.99 -19.63
CA GLN A 261 8.45 -30.58 -20.34
C GLN A 261 7.28 -31.52 -20.02
N GLY A 262 6.10 -30.94 -19.79
CA GLY A 262 4.83 -31.66 -19.79
C GLY A 262 4.13 -31.55 -21.14
N GLU A 263 3.18 -32.43 -21.42
CA GLU A 263 2.23 -32.24 -22.53
C GLU A 263 1.41 -30.96 -22.33
N VAL A 264 0.78 -30.46 -23.40
CA VAL A 264 -0.03 -29.24 -23.36
C VAL A 264 -1.06 -29.30 -22.22
N GLY A 265 -0.96 -28.36 -21.28
CA GLY A 265 -1.85 -28.26 -20.12
C GLY A 265 -1.61 -29.31 -19.02
N LYS A 266 -0.65 -30.22 -19.18
CA LYS A 266 -0.20 -31.16 -18.14
C LYS A 266 0.96 -30.56 -17.34
N ALA A 267 1.18 -31.06 -16.13
CA ALA A 267 2.20 -30.55 -15.24
C ALA A 267 3.61 -30.68 -15.85
N CYS A 268 4.41 -29.63 -15.71
CA CYS A 268 5.86 -29.70 -15.90
C CYS A 268 6.54 -29.92 -14.55
N THR A 269 7.77 -30.44 -14.59
CA THR A 269 8.62 -30.47 -13.39
C THR A 269 9.44 -29.20 -13.34
N ILE A 270 9.47 -28.56 -12.18
CA ILE A 270 10.31 -27.41 -11.90
C ILE A 270 11.21 -27.69 -10.70
N GLU A 271 12.36 -27.06 -10.72
CA GLU A 271 13.25 -26.88 -9.61
C GLU A 271 13.17 -25.42 -9.21
N LEU A 272 12.68 -25.16 -8.00
CA LEU A 272 12.57 -23.83 -7.42
C LEU A 272 13.39 -23.79 -6.15
N ILE A 273 14.36 -22.89 -6.07
CA ILE A 273 15.23 -22.71 -4.92
C ILE A 273 15.00 -21.29 -4.39
N PRO A 274 14.13 -21.10 -3.37
CA PRO A 274 13.92 -19.80 -2.76
C PRO A 274 15.16 -19.40 -1.97
N GLN A 275 15.47 -18.11 -2.00
CA GLN A 275 16.53 -17.56 -1.17
C GLN A 275 15.95 -17.15 0.18
N THR A 276 16.36 -17.86 1.23
CA THR A 276 15.97 -17.62 2.62
C THR A 276 16.87 -16.58 3.29
N THR A 277 18.13 -16.49 2.86
CA THR A 277 19.13 -15.62 3.45
C THR A 277 19.55 -14.55 2.45
N MET A 278 18.98 -13.35 2.56
CA MET A 278 19.51 -12.18 1.88
C MET A 278 20.64 -11.61 2.73
N VAL A 279 21.85 -11.53 2.17
CA VAL A 279 22.99 -10.89 2.82
C VAL A 279 22.66 -9.39 2.92
N SER A 280 22.48 -8.87 4.14
CA SER A 280 22.25 -7.44 4.34
C SER A 280 23.51 -6.65 3.96
N GLY A 281 23.44 -5.78 2.95
CA GLY A 281 24.53 -4.89 2.56
C GLY A 281 24.68 -4.71 1.04
N LEU A 282 25.82 -4.16 0.63
CA LEU A 282 26.23 -3.99 -0.78
C LEU A 282 26.77 -5.29 -1.41
N THR A 283 26.67 -6.42 -0.72
CA THR A 283 27.15 -7.72 -1.20
C THR A 283 26.02 -8.45 -1.90
N CYS A 284 26.24 -8.81 -3.15
CA CYS A 284 25.28 -9.52 -3.97
C CYS A 284 24.88 -10.87 -3.31
N PRO A 285 23.63 -11.33 -3.50
CA PRO A 285 23.16 -12.63 -3.05
C PRO A 285 24.14 -13.77 -3.33
N ALA A 286 24.66 -14.39 -2.27
CA ALA A 286 25.27 -15.71 -2.39
C ALA A 286 24.14 -16.75 -2.33
N TRP A 287 23.77 -17.32 -3.47
CA TRP A 287 22.82 -18.44 -3.56
C TRP A 287 23.40 -19.66 -2.84
N THR A 288 23.17 -19.71 -1.53
CA THR A 288 23.71 -20.73 -0.62
C THR A 288 22.70 -21.82 -0.33
N ASP A 289 21.40 -21.52 -0.53
CA ASP A 289 20.31 -22.48 -0.42
C ASP A 289 20.37 -23.48 -1.59
N LYS A 290 20.09 -24.75 -1.28
CA LYS A 290 20.09 -25.86 -2.24
C LYS A 290 18.81 -26.67 -2.23
N ASP A 291 17.93 -26.40 -1.27
CA ASP A 291 16.71 -27.17 -1.10
C ASP A 291 15.65 -26.68 -2.07
N THR A 292 15.00 -27.63 -2.74
CA THR A 292 13.89 -27.33 -3.65
C THR A 292 12.61 -27.09 -2.85
N ALA A 293 11.80 -26.15 -3.32
CA ALA A 293 10.51 -25.81 -2.72
C ALA A 293 9.40 -25.76 -3.79
N THR A 294 8.16 -25.61 -3.35
CA THR A 294 6.99 -25.39 -4.22
C THR A 294 6.39 -23.99 -4.05
N SER A 295 6.97 -23.17 -3.17
CA SER A 295 6.50 -21.82 -2.88
C SER A 295 7.65 -20.89 -2.52
N ILE A 296 7.43 -19.59 -2.70
CA ILE A 296 8.37 -18.51 -2.34
C ILE A 296 7.73 -17.63 -1.28
N GLY A 297 8.52 -17.16 -0.31
CA GLY A 297 8.03 -16.24 0.72
C GLY A 297 7.36 -16.95 1.90
N THR A 298 6.63 -16.19 2.70
CA THR A 298 6.05 -16.65 3.97
C THR A 298 4.73 -15.94 4.24
N CYS A 299 3.75 -16.67 4.78
CA CYS A 299 2.52 -16.06 5.31
C CYS A 299 2.78 -15.40 6.67
N TYR A 300 2.02 -14.36 6.98
CA TYR A 300 1.79 -13.99 8.38
C TYR A 300 1.15 -15.18 9.11
N LYS A 301 1.71 -15.53 10.27
CA LYS A 301 1.17 -16.56 11.16
C LYS A 301 0.22 -15.94 12.19
#